data_AF-A0A965LMW9-F1
#
_entry.id   AF-A0A965LMW9-F1
#
_cell.length_a   1.000
_cell.length_b   1.000
_cell.length_c   1.000
_cell.angle_alpha   90.00
_cell.angle_beta   90.00
_cell.angle_gamma   90.00
#
_symmetry.space_group_name_H-M   'P 1'
#
loop_
_entity.id
_entity.type
_entity.pdbx_description
1 polymer ?
#
loop_
_entity_poly.entity_id
_entity_poly.type
_entity_poly.pdbx_seq_one_letter_code
_entity_poly.pdbx_strand_id
1 'polypeptide(L)'
;MLSWSGTEQGLEVNLENVQNTTGGVDVSFARELVDFATAATELDLAALTTARNNLINVAGLAVTIDAAAVIANFEMMTRLADSTGARMQTEVVQDRLAVATAMGVDKVVSRR
;
A
#
# COMPACT_ATOMS: atom_id res chain seq x y z
N MET A 1 -8.82 1.39 12.77
CA MET A 1 -7.66 2.30 12.95
C MET A 1 -8.02 3.72 12.52
N LEU A 2 -8.52 3.97 11.30
CA LEU A 2 -8.93 5.31 10.88
C LEU A 2 -10.04 5.95 11.75
N SER A 3 -11.04 5.16 12.17
CA SER A 3 -12.08 5.62 13.10
C SER A 3 -11.52 6.07 14.46
N TRP A 4 -10.51 5.37 14.96
CA TRP A 4 -9.81 5.74 16.19
C TRP A 4 -9.00 7.02 15.97
N SER A 5 -8.18 7.08 14.92
CA SER A 5 -7.36 8.26 14.62
C SER A 5 -8.21 9.52 14.40
N GLY A 6 -9.36 9.41 13.71
CA GLY A 6 -10.30 10.52 13.56
C GLY A 6 -10.86 10.98 14.91
N THR A 7 -11.22 10.05 15.79
CA THR A 7 -11.71 10.37 17.14
C THR A 7 -10.66 11.13 17.96
N GLU A 8 -9.41 10.67 17.98
CA GLU A 8 -8.33 11.32 18.76
C GLU A 8 -7.96 12.71 18.23
N GLN A 9 -8.15 12.94 16.93
CA GLN A 9 -7.85 14.22 16.29
C GLN A 9 -9.08 15.14 16.19
N GLY A 10 -10.25 14.70 16.65
CA GLY A 10 -11.50 15.45 16.53
C GLY A 10 -11.92 15.68 15.07
N LEU A 11 -11.56 14.76 14.17
CA LEU A 11 -11.76 14.84 12.73
C LEU A 11 -12.72 13.75 12.26
N GLU A 12 -13.77 14.15 11.53
CA GLU A 12 -14.59 13.22 10.77
C GLU A 12 -13.88 12.87 9.45
N VAL A 13 -13.55 11.58 9.28
CA VAL A 13 -12.83 11.10 8.10
C VAL A 13 -13.82 10.73 7.00
N ASN A 14 -13.96 11.59 5.99
CA ASN A 14 -14.74 11.29 4.80
C ASN A 14 -13.88 10.54 3.75
N LEU A 15 -14.20 9.27 3.51
CA LEU A 15 -13.48 8.40 2.59
C LEU A 15 -13.86 8.59 1.11
N GLU A 16 -14.96 9.28 0.81
CA GLU A 16 -15.38 9.56 -0.57
C GLU A 16 -14.37 10.47 -1.31
N ASN A 17 -13.66 11.31 -0.57
CA ASN A 17 -12.63 12.19 -1.11
C ASN A 17 -11.39 11.43 -1.63
N VAL A 18 -11.20 10.18 -1.22
CA VAL A 18 -10.11 9.32 -1.71
C VAL A 18 -10.27 9.03 -3.21
N GLN A 19 -11.50 8.90 -3.71
CA GLN A 19 -11.76 8.67 -5.14
C GLN A 19 -11.43 9.89 -6.02
N ASN A 20 -11.64 11.09 -5.49
CA ASN A 20 -11.65 12.33 -6.26
C ASN A 20 -10.34 13.13 -6.13
N THR A 21 -9.42 12.69 -5.29
CA THR A 21 -8.16 13.39 -5.05
C THR A 21 -7.13 13.02 -6.13
N THR A 22 -6.69 14.01 -6.90
CA THR A 22 -5.54 13.92 -7.84
C THR A 22 -4.22 14.40 -7.23
N GLY A 23 -4.21 14.72 -5.93
CA GLY A 23 -3.03 15.12 -5.17
C GLY A 23 -2.41 13.92 -4.45
N GLY A 24 -1.12 13.71 -4.64
CA GLY A 24 -0.36 12.67 -3.93
C GLY A 24 -0.56 12.79 -2.41
N VAL A 25 -0.52 11.64 -1.74
CA VAL A 25 -0.43 11.55 -0.28
C VAL A 25 0.71 12.47 0.18
N ASP A 26 0.52 13.26 1.25
CA ASP A 26 1.59 14.06 1.87
C ASP A 26 2.58 13.13 2.59
N VAL A 27 3.22 12.28 1.80
CA VAL A 27 4.19 11.27 2.19
C VAL A 27 5.44 11.61 1.40
N SER A 28 6.51 11.92 2.12
CA SER A 28 7.80 12.17 1.51
C SER A 28 8.21 10.98 0.64
N PHE A 29 8.66 11.26 -0.58
CA PHE A 29 9.13 10.24 -1.55
C PHE A 29 8.07 9.21 -1.95
N ALA A 30 6.78 9.55 -1.86
CA ALA A 30 5.68 8.62 -2.14
C ALA A 30 5.82 7.91 -3.49
N ARG A 31 6.27 8.63 -4.53
CA ARG A 31 6.43 8.05 -5.86
C ARG A 31 7.54 6.99 -5.87
N GLU A 32 8.71 7.32 -5.38
CA GLU A 32 9.88 6.44 -5.35
C GLU A 32 9.66 5.23 -4.43
N LEU A 33 8.93 5.41 -3.33
CA LEU A 33 8.52 4.31 -2.45
C LEU A 33 7.60 3.33 -3.17
N VAL A 34 6.59 3.82 -3.91
CA VAL A 34 5.68 2.98 -4.69
C VAL A 34 6.41 2.28 -5.84
N ASP A 35 7.27 3.00 -6.56
CA ASP A 35 8.06 2.44 -7.66
C ASP A 35 9.01 1.34 -7.15
N PHE A 36 9.66 1.54 -6.00
CA PHE A 36 10.54 0.53 -5.39
C PHE A 36 9.76 -0.70 -4.90
N ALA A 37 8.62 -0.48 -4.23
CA ALA A 37 7.75 -1.58 -3.79
C ALA A 37 7.24 -2.40 -4.97
N THR A 38 6.78 -1.73 -6.04
CA THR A 38 6.29 -2.39 -7.26
C THR A 38 7.40 -3.24 -7.89
N ALA A 39 8.57 -2.62 -8.17
CA ALA A 39 9.69 -3.31 -8.81
C ALA A 39 10.26 -4.47 -7.97
N ALA A 40 10.12 -4.43 -6.63
CA ALA A 40 10.55 -5.52 -5.75
C ALA A 40 9.65 -6.76 -5.79
N THR A 41 8.40 -6.59 -6.23
CA THR A 41 7.45 -7.69 -6.45
C THR A 41 7.51 -8.25 -7.88
N GLU A 42 8.12 -7.51 -8.80
CA GLU A 42 8.33 -7.94 -10.18
C GLU A 42 9.66 -8.71 -10.28
N LEU A 43 9.68 -9.83 -11.01
CA LEU A 43 10.90 -10.63 -11.22
C LEU A 43 11.89 -9.97 -12.20
N ASP A 44 12.01 -8.64 -12.15
CA ASP A 44 12.88 -7.81 -12.99
C ASP A 44 13.96 -7.13 -12.13
N LEU A 45 15.17 -7.71 -12.17
CA LEU A 45 16.31 -7.22 -11.39
C LEU A 45 16.81 -5.84 -11.86
N ALA A 46 16.62 -5.50 -13.14
CA ALA A 46 17.04 -4.21 -13.69
C ALA A 46 16.11 -3.09 -13.23
N ALA A 47 14.79 -3.34 -13.27
CA ALA A 47 13.79 -2.44 -12.72
C ALA A 47 13.99 -2.24 -11.22
N LEU A 48 14.20 -3.32 -10.46
CA LEU A 48 14.46 -3.26 -9.03
C LEU A 48 15.72 -2.45 -8.69
N THR A 49 16.80 -2.67 -9.42
CA THR A 49 18.06 -1.94 -9.22
C THR A 49 17.89 -0.46 -9.49
N THR A 50 17.16 -0.11 -10.55
CA THR A 50 16.87 1.29 -10.91
C THR A 50 16.04 1.97 -9.84
N ALA A 51 14.91 1.36 -9.43
CA ALA A 51 14.02 1.93 -8.42
C ALA A 51 14.70 2.08 -7.05
N ARG A 52 15.49 1.07 -6.62
CA ARG A 52 16.29 1.16 -5.39
C ARG A 52 17.26 2.33 -5.42
N ASN A 53 18.00 2.50 -6.49
CA ASN A 53 18.99 3.58 -6.61
C ASN A 53 18.31 4.95 -6.61
N ASN A 54 17.15 5.07 -7.27
CA ASN A 54 16.37 6.29 -7.25
C ASN A 54 15.91 6.65 -5.82
N LEU A 55 15.41 5.66 -5.06
CA LEU A 55 15.00 5.88 -3.67
C LEU A 55 16.19 6.27 -2.77
N ILE A 56 17.34 5.61 -2.93
CA ILE A 56 18.57 5.98 -2.19
C ILE A 56 18.95 7.43 -2.48
N ASN A 57 18.85 7.88 -3.73
CA ASN A 57 19.23 9.23 -4.12
C ASN A 57 18.33 10.31 -3.49
N VAL A 58 17.02 10.05 -3.33
CA VAL A 58 16.08 11.05 -2.80
C VAL A 58 15.86 10.96 -1.29
N ALA A 59 15.87 9.75 -0.72
CA ALA A 59 15.52 9.47 0.66
C ALA A 59 16.69 8.97 1.52
N GLY A 60 17.79 8.57 0.89
CA GLY A 60 18.97 8.03 1.57
C GLY A 60 18.88 6.53 1.87
N LEU A 61 20.03 5.98 2.28
CA LEU A 61 20.20 4.55 2.50
C LEU A 61 19.32 4.00 3.64
N ALA A 62 19.24 4.71 4.77
CA ALA A 62 18.48 4.26 5.93
C ALA A 62 16.99 4.06 5.60
N VAL A 63 16.37 5.06 4.96
CA VAL A 63 14.96 4.99 4.53
C VAL A 63 14.75 3.87 3.51
N THR A 64 15.71 3.65 2.61
CA THR A 64 15.62 2.56 1.62
C THR A 64 15.65 1.18 2.29
N ILE A 65 16.48 1.00 3.34
CA ILE A 65 16.54 -0.25 4.10
C ILE A 65 15.21 -0.50 4.81
N ASP A 66 14.65 0.52 5.46
CA ASP A 66 13.35 0.40 6.13
C ASP A 66 12.24 0.06 5.13
N ALA A 67 12.22 0.72 3.97
CA ALA A 67 11.28 0.40 2.89
C ALA A 67 11.43 -1.05 2.42
N ALA A 68 12.67 -1.52 2.22
CA ALA A 68 12.93 -2.90 1.82
C ALA A 68 12.46 -3.92 2.88
N ALA A 69 12.63 -3.61 4.18
CA ALA A 69 12.15 -4.45 5.27
C ALA A 69 10.62 -4.53 5.29
N VAL A 70 9.93 -3.41 5.06
CA VAL A 70 8.46 -3.38 4.95
C VAL A 70 7.98 -4.20 3.76
N ILE A 71 8.59 -4.01 2.58
CA ILE A 71 8.28 -4.79 1.37
C ILE A 71 8.44 -6.29 1.63
N ALA A 72 9.58 -6.70 2.22
CA ALA A 72 9.85 -8.10 2.53
C ALA A 72 8.82 -8.70 3.49
N ASN A 73 8.38 -7.94 4.50
CA ASN A 73 7.34 -8.38 5.43
C ASN A 73 5.99 -8.62 4.72
N PHE A 74 5.59 -7.71 3.84
CA PHE A 74 4.36 -7.88 3.05
C PHE A 74 4.47 -9.05 2.07
N GLU A 75 5.57 -9.17 1.33
CA GLU A 75 5.82 -10.30 0.43
C GLU A 75 5.75 -11.65 1.14
N MET A 76 6.36 -11.75 2.33
CA MET A 76 6.29 -12.95 3.16
C MET A 76 4.84 -13.29 3.51
N MET A 77 4.06 -12.32 3.98
CA MET A 77 2.66 -12.53 4.36
C MET A 77 1.78 -12.88 3.16
N THR A 78 1.98 -12.23 2.01
CA THR A 78 1.27 -12.54 0.76
C THR A 78 1.51 -13.99 0.35
N ARG A 79 2.78 -14.43 0.32
CA ARG A 79 3.12 -15.82 -0.03
C ARG A 79 2.54 -16.83 0.97
N LEU A 80 2.51 -16.49 2.26
CA LEU A 80 1.88 -17.32 3.28
C LEU A 80 0.37 -17.44 3.04
N ALA A 81 -0.31 -16.33 2.79
CA ALA A 81 -1.74 -16.31 2.52
C ALA A 81 -2.09 -17.10 1.25
N ASP A 82 -1.34 -16.88 0.17
CA ASP A 82 -1.53 -17.58 -1.11
C ASP A 82 -1.29 -19.08 -1.00
N SER A 83 -0.22 -19.50 -0.30
CA SER A 83 0.13 -20.93 -0.16
C SER A 83 -0.83 -21.70 0.75
N THR A 84 -1.42 -21.03 1.74
CA THR A 84 -2.38 -21.65 2.68
C THR A 84 -3.83 -21.54 2.19
N GLY A 85 -4.07 -20.76 1.13
CA GLY A 85 -5.41 -20.43 0.69
C GLY A 85 -6.20 -19.62 1.71
N ALA A 86 -5.52 -18.82 2.54
CA ALA A 86 -6.16 -17.97 3.53
C ALA A 86 -7.12 -17.00 2.83
N ARG A 87 -8.38 -16.98 3.29
CA ARG A 87 -9.42 -16.09 2.76
C ARG A 87 -9.99 -15.25 3.88
N MET A 88 -10.38 -14.02 3.56
CA MET A 88 -11.24 -13.26 4.47
C MET A 88 -12.58 -13.99 4.62
N GLN A 89 -13.09 -14.00 5.85
CA GLN A 89 -14.42 -14.51 6.16
C GLN A 89 -15.48 -13.68 5.43
N THR A 90 -16.55 -14.33 4.96
CA THR A 90 -17.60 -13.68 4.15
C THR A 90 -18.21 -12.49 4.87
N GLU A 91 -18.46 -12.63 6.17
CA GLU A 91 -19.04 -11.61 7.03
C GLU A 91 -18.13 -10.37 7.09
N VAL A 92 -16.81 -10.57 7.22
CA VAL A 92 -15.82 -9.49 7.23
C VAL A 92 -15.76 -8.77 5.88
N VAL A 93 -15.93 -9.49 4.77
CA VAL A 93 -15.99 -8.88 3.44
C VAL A 93 -17.25 -8.02 3.31
N GLN A 94 -18.41 -8.51 3.75
CA GLN A 94 -19.66 -7.75 3.71
C GLN A 94 -19.58 -6.47 4.56
N ASP A 95 -19.05 -6.57 5.77
CA ASP A 95 -18.87 -5.42 6.67
C ASP A 95 -17.97 -4.33 6.07
N ARG A 96 -17.01 -4.72 5.21
CA ARG A 96 -16.05 -3.80 4.59
C ARG A 96 -16.48 -3.29 3.23
N LEU A 97 -17.52 -3.86 2.62
CA LEU A 97 -17.93 -3.53 1.25
C LEU A 97 -18.31 -2.06 1.12
N ALA A 98 -19.10 -1.52 2.05
CA ALA A 98 -19.51 -0.10 2.02
C ALA A 98 -18.31 0.85 2.05
N VAL A 99 -17.29 0.53 2.86
CA VAL A 99 -16.05 1.30 2.96
C VAL A 99 -15.20 1.16 1.69
N ALA A 100 -15.10 -0.04 1.13
CA ALA A 100 -14.39 -0.30 -0.11
C ALA A 100 -15.02 0.46 -1.30
N THR A 101 -16.35 0.47 -1.39
CA THR A 101 -17.10 1.23 -2.40
C THR A 101 -16.97 2.73 -2.20
N ALA A 102 -16.97 3.24 -0.96
CA ALA A 102 -16.73 4.65 -0.68
C ALA A 102 -15.33 5.11 -1.10
N MET A 103 -14.32 4.24 -1.06
CA MET A 103 -12.96 4.52 -1.56
C MET A 103 -12.76 4.18 -3.05
N GLY A 104 -13.74 3.53 -3.70
CA GLY A 104 -13.68 3.10 -5.11
C GLY A 104 -12.71 1.94 -5.38
N VAL A 105 -12.18 1.29 -4.35
CA VAL A 105 -11.23 0.16 -4.47
C VAL A 105 -11.92 -1.13 -4.93
N ASP A 106 -13.23 -1.22 -4.78
CA ASP A 106 -14.07 -2.30 -5.33
C ASP A 106 -14.10 -2.32 -6.87
N LYS A 107 -13.70 -1.22 -7.51
CA LYS A 107 -13.61 -1.09 -8.99
C LYS A 107 -12.20 -1.33 -9.52
N VAL A 108 -11.20 -1.50 -8.65
CA VAL A 108 -9.80 -1.66 -9.05
C VAL A 108 -9.55 -3.10 -9.49
N VAL A 109 -8.89 -3.25 -10.64
CA VAL A 109 -8.46 -4.57 -11.13
C VAL A 109 -7.15 -4.93 -10.45
N SER A 110 -7.13 -6.04 -9.71
CA SER A 110 -5.89 -6.60 -9.17
C SER A 110 -4.93 -6.91 -10.30
N ARG A 111 -3.74 -6.30 -10.28
CA ARG A 111 -2.60 -6.80 -11.04
C ARG A 111 -1.93 -7.92 -10.25
N ARG A 112 -1.28 -8.83 -10.96
CA ARG A 112 -0.54 -9.95 -10.40
C ARG A 112 0.89 -9.87 -10.90
#